data_AF-A0A6M1RMW5-F1
#
_entry.id   AF-A0A6M1RMW5-F1
#
_cell.length_a   1.000
_cell.length_b   1.000
_cell.length_c   1.000
_cell.angle_alpha   90.00
_cell.angle_beta   90.00
_cell.angle_gamma   90.00
#
_symmetry.space_group_name_H-M   'P 1'
#
loop_
_entity.id
_entity.type
_entity.pdbx_description
1 polymer ?
#
loop_
_entity_poly.entity_id
_entity_poly.type
_entity_poly.pdbx_seq_one_letter_code
_entity_poly.pdbx_strand_id
1 'polypeptide(L)'
;MSITEQELRSLGVPEGEPLQQAVALVRAWEAAGKDPEQMRSDIKAVLADPEPFRGDPELGRLARALSATPTIPLPNSAGAPWRQWGQKLDAEAVQQMERACRLPIALAGALMPDAHVGYGLPIGGVLATDNAVIPFGVGVDIACRMKLSVLDIPVHDLERRKDRLIRAIEAETRFGVGATFQHRRDHPVMDEDWSVSPVTRQYKDRAWAQLGTSGSGNHFVEFGILTLHEPLRGLPPGQYVALLSHSGSRGTGAAVCDYYSRLAQSRHPKLPRELKHLAWLDLDTAEGQEYWAAMELMGKYAAANHACIHKHIAQNLGVPVLLELENHHNFAWKERHRIGGREREVIVHRKGATPAGPGVLGIIPGSMASPAFIVRGKGNPASLHSAAHGAGRVMSRTAAMKRFSWKEVQRYLKERGITLISAGLDEVPMVYKDIHEVMAAQADLVEIVAQFDPRLVKMAPHGERPED
;
A
#
# COMPACT_ATOMS: atom_id res chain seq x y z
N MET A 1 42.31 20.26 20.53
CA MET A 1 40.84 20.14 20.42
C MET A 1 40.54 18.80 19.75
N SER A 2 39.68 17.99 20.34
CA SER A 2 39.27 16.69 19.80
C SER A 2 38.36 16.89 18.58
N ILE A 3 38.56 16.10 17.52
CA ILE A 3 37.71 16.15 16.32
C ILE A 3 36.41 15.43 16.66
N THR A 4 35.30 16.15 16.63
CA THR A 4 33.99 15.58 16.98
C THR A 4 33.36 14.84 15.80
N GLU A 5 32.42 13.93 16.09
CA GLU A 5 31.65 13.26 15.02
C GLU A 5 30.88 14.26 14.14
N GLN A 6 30.35 15.34 14.73
CA GLN A 6 29.67 16.41 13.99
C GLN A 6 30.61 17.13 13.02
N GLU A 7 31.90 17.23 13.37
CA GLU A 7 32.94 17.79 12.53
C GLU A 7 33.35 16.82 11.41
N LEU A 8 33.39 15.51 11.65
CA LEU A 8 33.60 14.51 10.59
C LEU A 8 32.50 14.57 9.53
N ARG A 9 31.25 14.78 9.95
CA ARG A 9 30.13 15.01 9.03
C ARG A 9 30.32 16.30 8.22
N SER A 10 30.78 17.38 8.85
CA SER A 10 31.03 18.66 8.14
C SER A 10 32.21 18.58 7.17
N LEU A 11 33.17 17.68 7.42
CA LEU A 11 34.26 17.35 6.51
C LEU A 11 33.82 16.52 5.29
N GLY A 12 32.58 16.01 5.27
CA GLY A 12 32.02 15.24 4.15
C GLY A 12 32.16 13.72 4.28
N VAL A 13 32.43 13.20 5.49
CA VAL A 13 32.41 11.74 5.72
C VAL A 13 30.97 11.22 5.61
N PRO A 14 30.68 10.24 4.72
CA PRO A 14 29.36 9.65 4.58
C PRO A 14 28.91 8.90 5.84
N GLU A 15 27.61 8.90 6.11
CA GLU A 15 26.99 8.09 7.17
C GLU A 15 27.25 6.58 6.99
N GLY A 16 27.10 5.82 8.09
CA GLY A 16 27.26 4.36 8.08
C GLY A 16 28.70 3.92 8.36
N GLU A 17 29.16 2.89 7.65
CA GLU A 17 30.50 2.32 7.85
C GLU A 17 31.64 3.35 7.71
N PRO A 18 31.66 4.27 6.73
CA PRO A 18 32.70 5.28 6.63
C PRO A 18 32.81 6.18 7.87
N LEU A 19 31.68 6.63 8.42
CA LEU A 19 31.66 7.46 9.64
C LEU A 19 32.16 6.67 10.86
N GLN A 20 31.76 5.40 11.01
CA GLN A 20 32.24 4.54 12.10
C GLN A 20 33.76 4.33 12.03
N GLN A 21 34.30 4.09 10.84
CA GLN A 21 35.74 3.95 10.64
C GLN A 21 36.48 5.27 10.90
N ALA A 22 35.91 6.41 10.49
CA ALA A 22 36.51 7.73 10.74
C ALA A 22 36.56 8.06 12.24
N VAL A 23 35.49 7.78 13.00
CA VAL A 23 35.46 7.98 14.47
C VAL A 23 36.49 7.09 15.16
N ALA A 24 36.60 5.82 14.77
CA ALA A 24 37.58 4.90 15.33
C ALA A 24 39.02 5.34 15.04
N LEU A 25 39.27 5.83 13.82
CA LEU A 25 40.56 6.36 13.38
C LEU A 25 40.97 7.61 14.19
N VAL A 26 40.05 8.57 14.35
CA VAL A 26 40.30 9.78 15.16
C VAL A 26 40.65 9.40 16.61
N ARG A 27 39.90 8.48 17.23
CA ARG A 27 40.19 8.02 18.60
C ARG A 27 41.58 7.39 18.72
N ALA A 28 41.99 6.58 17.73
CA ALA A 28 43.31 5.97 17.72
C ALA A 28 44.42 7.02 17.59
N TRP A 29 44.24 8.02 16.73
CA TRP A 29 45.19 9.12 16.54
C TRP A 29 45.27 10.06 17.74
N GLU A 30 44.16 10.30 18.44
CA GLU A 30 44.15 11.06 19.69
C GLU A 30 44.94 10.33 20.78
N ALA A 31 44.77 9.02 20.91
CA ALA A 31 45.55 8.21 21.84
C ALA A 31 47.06 8.20 21.50
N ALA A 32 47.41 8.35 20.22
CA ALA A 32 48.78 8.45 19.73
C ALA A 32 49.36 9.88 19.76
N GLY A 33 48.56 10.89 20.17
CA GLY A 33 49.01 12.29 20.24
C GLY A 33 49.25 12.95 18.88
N LYS A 34 48.58 12.47 17.81
CA LYS A 34 48.69 13.08 16.47
C LYS A 34 48.13 14.50 16.49
N ASP A 35 48.64 15.36 15.60
CA ASP A 35 48.17 16.74 15.50
C ASP A 35 46.77 16.84 14.87
N PRO A 36 45.81 17.59 15.46
CA PRO A 36 44.46 17.71 14.94
C PRO A 36 44.33 18.36 13.56
N GLU A 37 45.23 19.26 13.13
CA GLU A 37 45.19 19.79 11.77
C GLU A 37 45.62 18.74 10.77
N GLN A 38 46.65 17.96 11.10
CA GLN A 38 47.10 16.83 10.28
C GLN A 38 46.01 15.76 10.13
N MET A 39 45.30 15.42 11.23
CA MET A 39 44.18 14.47 11.17
C MET A 39 43.10 14.92 10.17
N ARG A 40 42.73 16.21 10.18
CA ARG A 40 41.73 16.76 9.25
C ARG A 40 42.22 16.72 7.81
N SER A 41 43.49 17.05 7.59
CA SER A 41 44.12 17.01 6.28
C SER A 41 44.09 15.58 5.70
N ASP A 42 44.49 14.60 6.51
CA ASP A 42 44.53 13.19 6.11
C ASP A 42 43.13 12.65 5.81
N ILE A 43 42.13 12.98 6.64
CA ILE A 43 40.73 12.60 6.38
C ILE A 43 40.24 13.23 5.07
N LYS A 44 40.51 14.52 4.83
CA LYS A 44 40.13 15.18 3.57
C LYS A 44 40.82 14.55 2.36
N ALA A 45 42.08 14.15 2.49
CA ALA A 45 42.82 13.51 1.41
C ALA A 45 42.20 12.15 1.03
N VAL A 46 41.85 11.34 2.03
CA VAL A 46 41.18 10.05 1.81
C VAL A 46 39.76 10.23 1.25
N LEU A 47 39.04 11.27 1.67
CA LEU A 47 37.71 11.59 1.10
C LEU A 47 37.79 12.06 -0.34
N ALA A 48 38.86 12.78 -0.71
CA ALA A 48 39.06 13.30 -2.06
C ALA A 48 39.44 12.19 -3.05
N ASP A 49 40.33 11.27 -2.65
CA ASP A 49 40.70 10.11 -3.44
C ASP A 49 41.10 8.94 -2.52
N PRO A 50 40.19 7.99 -2.25
CA PRO A 50 40.45 6.89 -1.32
C PRO A 50 41.35 5.79 -1.89
N GLU A 51 41.51 5.68 -3.21
CA GLU A 51 42.17 4.53 -3.85
C GLU A 51 43.66 4.38 -3.45
N PRO A 52 44.47 5.44 -3.42
CA PRO A 52 45.89 5.36 -3.01
C PRO A 52 46.07 4.88 -1.56
N PHE A 53 45.07 5.11 -0.70
CA PHE A 53 45.15 4.82 0.73
C PHE A 53 44.64 3.43 1.09
N ARG A 54 44.10 2.65 0.14
CA ARG A 54 43.53 1.33 0.43
C ARG A 54 44.50 0.34 1.07
N GLY A 55 45.79 0.46 0.78
CA GLY A 55 46.86 -0.35 1.37
C GLY A 55 47.45 0.21 2.67
N ASP A 56 47.03 1.41 3.08
CA ASP A 56 47.63 2.11 4.21
C ASP A 56 47.29 1.42 5.54
N PRO A 57 48.26 1.23 6.46
CA PRO A 57 48.03 0.57 7.75
C PRO A 57 47.01 1.27 8.65
N GLU A 58 46.92 2.59 8.59
CA GLU A 58 46.05 3.41 9.43
C GLU A 58 44.80 3.87 8.66
N LEU A 59 45.01 4.47 7.49
CA LEU A 59 43.97 5.06 6.65
C LEU A 59 43.21 4.02 5.83
N GLY A 60 43.77 2.83 5.63
CA GLY A 60 43.24 1.83 4.72
C GLY A 60 41.85 1.31 5.09
N ARG A 61 41.47 1.35 6.37
CA ARG A 61 40.11 0.97 6.78
C ARG A 61 39.08 2.00 6.33
N LEU A 62 39.35 3.28 6.57
CA LEU A 62 38.49 4.38 6.13
C LEU A 62 38.45 4.44 4.59
N ALA A 63 39.59 4.32 3.94
CA ALA A 63 39.70 4.27 2.48
C ALA A 63 38.90 3.11 1.87
N ARG A 64 38.99 1.89 2.44
CA ARG A 64 38.19 0.74 1.98
C ARG A 64 36.70 0.93 2.23
N ALA A 65 36.29 1.56 3.33
CA ALA A 65 34.90 1.88 3.59
C ALA A 65 34.34 2.94 2.62
N LEU A 66 35.16 3.91 2.22
CA LEU A 66 34.80 4.94 1.22
C LEU A 66 34.83 4.40 -0.22
N SER A 67 35.76 3.49 -0.53
CA SER A 67 35.85 2.78 -1.81
C SER A 67 34.89 1.60 -1.91
N ALA A 68 34.26 1.18 -0.80
CA ALA A 68 33.16 0.24 -0.80
C ALA A 68 31.98 0.94 -1.47
N THR A 69 31.99 0.94 -2.80
CA THR A 69 30.76 1.06 -3.54
C THR A 69 29.87 -0.05 -3.00
N PRO A 70 28.66 0.22 -2.47
CA PRO A 70 27.70 -0.85 -2.27
C PRO A 70 27.69 -1.58 -3.60
N THR A 71 28.15 -2.82 -3.60
CA THR A 71 28.18 -3.63 -4.80
C THR A 71 26.71 -3.86 -5.08
N ILE A 72 26.12 -2.99 -5.90
CA ILE A 72 24.71 -3.12 -6.28
C ILE A 72 24.67 -4.45 -7.00
N PRO A 73 24.05 -5.48 -6.40
CA PRO A 73 24.03 -6.76 -7.06
C PRO A 73 23.20 -6.54 -8.32
N LEU A 74 23.83 -6.81 -9.47
CA LEU A 74 23.16 -6.71 -10.75
C LEU A 74 21.89 -7.56 -10.70
N PRO A 75 20.84 -7.18 -11.44
CA PRO A 75 19.61 -7.95 -11.48
C PRO A 75 19.91 -9.44 -11.67
N ASN A 76 19.34 -10.29 -10.82
CA ASN A 76 19.59 -11.72 -10.87
C ASN A 76 19.15 -12.24 -12.25
N SER A 77 20.10 -12.74 -13.04
CA SER A 77 19.84 -13.23 -14.40
C SER A 77 18.76 -14.31 -14.46
N ALA A 78 18.61 -15.11 -13.40
CA ALA A 78 17.55 -16.13 -13.29
C ALA A 78 16.23 -15.56 -12.72
N GLY A 79 16.30 -14.48 -11.93
CA GLY A 79 15.18 -13.94 -11.16
C GLY A 79 14.70 -14.86 -10.03
N ALA A 80 13.93 -14.30 -9.10
CA ALA A 80 13.20 -15.03 -8.09
C ALA A 80 12.05 -15.85 -8.72
N PRO A 81 11.75 -17.05 -8.20
CA PRO A 81 10.62 -17.84 -8.68
C PRO A 81 9.30 -17.10 -8.42
N TRP A 82 8.40 -17.12 -9.40
CA TRP A 82 7.07 -16.54 -9.26
C TRP A 82 6.01 -17.30 -10.04
N ARG A 83 4.74 -17.10 -9.68
CA ARG A 83 3.59 -17.74 -10.34
C ARG A 83 2.51 -16.73 -10.71
N GLN A 84 1.84 -16.98 -11.83
CA GLN A 84 0.72 -16.19 -12.33
C GLN A 84 -0.61 -16.93 -12.15
N TRP A 85 -1.64 -16.17 -11.77
CA TRP A 85 -3.04 -16.57 -11.84
C TRP A 85 -3.78 -15.72 -12.90
N GLY A 86 -4.71 -16.34 -13.61
CA GLY A 86 -5.42 -15.71 -14.73
C GLY A 86 -4.70 -15.83 -16.07
N GLN A 87 -5.47 -15.65 -17.14
CA GLN A 87 -5.01 -15.67 -18.53
C GLN A 87 -5.20 -14.28 -19.16
N LYS A 88 -4.43 -13.96 -20.20
CA LYS A 88 -4.54 -12.69 -20.96
C LYS A 88 -4.40 -11.44 -20.09
N LEU A 89 -3.50 -11.48 -19.10
CA LEU A 89 -3.14 -10.31 -18.33
C LEU A 89 -2.43 -9.27 -19.21
N ASP A 90 -2.43 -8.01 -18.76
CA ASP A 90 -1.69 -6.94 -19.41
C ASP A 90 -0.20 -7.32 -19.51
N ALA A 91 0.35 -7.31 -20.73
CA ALA A 91 1.72 -7.72 -20.98
C ALA A 91 2.75 -6.83 -20.26
N GLU A 92 2.48 -5.54 -20.09
CA GLU A 92 3.37 -4.67 -19.31
C GLU A 92 3.26 -4.99 -17.82
N ALA A 93 2.09 -5.33 -17.30
CA ALA A 93 1.95 -5.76 -15.89
C ALA A 93 2.75 -7.05 -15.62
N VAL A 94 2.73 -8.00 -16.54
CA VAL A 94 3.57 -9.21 -16.47
C VAL A 94 5.06 -8.85 -16.49
N GLN A 95 5.48 -7.96 -17.40
CA GLN A 95 6.87 -7.49 -17.45
C GLN A 95 7.29 -6.74 -16.18
N GLN A 96 6.40 -5.95 -15.56
CA GLN A 96 6.67 -5.30 -14.27
C GLN A 96 6.95 -6.34 -13.17
N MET A 97 6.17 -7.43 -13.16
CA MET A 97 6.39 -8.53 -12.23
C MET A 97 7.74 -9.24 -12.48
N GLU A 98 8.06 -9.54 -13.73
CA GLU A 98 9.36 -10.14 -14.10
C GLU A 98 10.54 -9.26 -13.68
N ARG A 99 10.45 -7.95 -13.92
CA ARG A 99 11.46 -6.96 -13.51
C ARG A 99 11.60 -6.91 -11.99
N ALA A 100 10.50 -6.95 -11.25
CA ALA A 100 10.51 -7.00 -9.79
C ALA A 100 11.18 -8.27 -9.25
N CYS A 101 10.91 -9.43 -9.86
CA CYS A 101 11.56 -10.70 -9.50
C CYS A 101 13.05 -10.73 -9.84
N ARG A 102 13.56 -9.86 -10.71
CA ARG A 102 15.00 -9.77 -11.00
C ARG A 102 15.76 -8.91 -9.99
N LEU A 103 15.09 -8.22 -9.07
CA LEU A 103 15.78 -7.48 -8.02
C LEU A 103 16.65 -8.43 -7.18
N PRO A 104 17.80 -7.97 -6.71
CA PRO A 104 18.70 -8.83 -5.93
C PRO A 104 18.14 -9.20 -4.56
N ILE A 105 17.21 -8.40 -4.05
CA ILE A 105 16.48 -8.65 -2.80
C ILE A 105 15.25 -9.54 -3.00
N ALA A 106 14.84 -9.85 -4.23
CA ALA A 106 13.63 -10.63 -4.47
C ALA A 106 13.86 -12.12 -4.15
N LEU A 107 12.91 -12.72 -3.42
CA LEU A 107 12.97 -14.10 -2.98
C LEU A 107 11.89 -14.98 -3.62
N ALA A 108 10.69 -14.43 -3.81
CA ALA A 108 9.58 -15.07 -4.51
C ALA A 108 8.54 -14.03 -4.95
N GLY A 109 7.68 -14.38 -5.90
CA GLY A 109 6.60 -13.51 -6.33
C GLY A 109 5.31 -14.23 -6.72
N ALA A 110 4.22 -13.47 -6.79
CA ALA A 110 2.97 -13.93 -7.35
C ALA A 110 2.25 -12.79 -8.08
N LEU A 111 1.52 -13.13 -9.15
CA LEU A 111 0.72 -12.18 -9.93
C LEU A 111 -0.74 -12.63 -9.96
N MET A 112 -1.63 -11.79 -9.46
CA MET A 112 -3.05 -12.06 -9.28
C MET A 112 -3.85 -11.85 -10.59
N PRO A 113 -5.03 -12.46 -10.74
CA PRO A 113 -5.80 -12.40 -12.00
C PRO A 113 -6.35 -11.01 -12.35
N ASP A 114 -6.46 -10.13 -11.37
CA ASP A 114 -6.84 -8.73 -11.51
C ASP A 114 -5.69 -7.81 -11.94
N ALA A 115 -4.49 -8.37 -12.18
CA ALA A 115 -3.30 -7.56 -12.41
C ALA A 115 -3.38 -6.62 -13.61
N HIS A 116 -2.83 -5.42 -13.43
CA HIS A 116 -2.73 -4.36 -14.43
C HIS A 116 -1.57 -3.41 -14.08
N VAL A 117 -1.20 -2.56 -15.03
CA VAL A 117 -0.03 -1.68 -14.92
C VAL A 117 -0.14 -0.74 -13.72
N GLY A 118 0.94 -0.67 -12.93
CA GLY A 118 1.10 0.25 -11.81
C GLY A 118 2.46 0.94 -11.80
N TYR A 119 2.81 1.58 -10.68
CA TYR A 119 4.15 2.14 -10.45
C TYR A 119 5.06 1.14 -9.74
N GLY A 120 6.19 0.75 -10.33
CA GLY A 120 7.08 -0.25 -9.72
C GLY A 120 6.49 -1.65 -9.82
N LEU A 121 5.96 -2.19 -8.72
CA LEU A 121 5.19 -3.44 -8.74
C LEU A 121 3.86 -3.22 -9.49
N PRO A 122 3.39 -4.18 -10.31
CA PRO A 122 2.06 -4.08 -10.91
C PRO A 122 0.98 -4.11 -9.81
N ILE A 123 -0.17 -3.52 -10.08
CA ILE A 123 -1.36 -3.75 -9.25
C ILE A 123 -1.76 -5.23 -9.47
N GLY A 124 -2.13 -5.95 -8.42
CA GLY A 124 -2.24 -7.42 -8.41
C GLY A 124 -0.90 -8.13 -8.18
N GLY A 125 0.18 -7.40 -7.90
CA GLY A 125 1.51 -7.97 -7.65
C GLY A 125 1.75 -8.28 -6.17
N VAL A 126 2.42 -9.41 -5.92
CA VAL A 126 2.91 -9.81 -4.60
C VAL A 126 4.40 -10.14 -4.71
N LEU A 127 5.24 -9.51 -3.88
CA LEU A 127 6.70 -9.71 -3.92
C LEU A 127 7.24 -9.94 -2.51
N ALA A 128 7.84 -11.10 -2.28
CA ALA A 128 8.63 -11.38 -1.08
C ALA A 128 10.07 -10.93 -1.29
N THR A 129 10.59 -10.12 -0.37
CA THR A 129 11.96 -9.61 -0.38
C THR A 129 12.71 -9.99 0.88
N ASP A 130 14.04 -10.03 0.78
CA ASP A 130 14.96 -10.25 1.90
C ASP A 130 15.21 -8.94 2.63
N ASN A 131 14.69 -8.82 3.86
CA ASN A 131 14.84 -7.70 4.79
C ASN A 131 14.81 -6.28 4.18
N ALA A 132 14.03 -6.06 3.12
CA ALA A 132 14.00 -4.80 2.39
C ALA A 132 12.57 -4.43 2.04
N VAL A 133 12.27 -3.14 2.06
CA VAL A 133 10.94 -2.61 1.76
C VAL A 133 10.99 -1.66 0.55
N ILE A 134 10.06 -1.82 -0.38
CA ILE A 134 9.93 -1.04 -1.61
C ILE A 134 8.71 -0.13 -1.47
N PRO A 135 8.88 1.20 -1.29
CA PRO A 135 7.75 2.10 -1.07
C PRO A 135 6.68 2.05 -2.17
N PHE A 136 7.08 2.06 -3.45
CA PHE A 136 6.13 1.89 -4.56
C PHE A 136 5.59 0.46 -4.71
N GLY A 137 6.26 -0.53 -4.12
CA GLY A 137 5.79 -1.90 -3.99
C GLY A 137 4.70 -2.06 -2.93
N VAL A 138 4.62 -1.15 -1.95
CA VAL A 138 3.46 -0.99 -1.06
C VAL A 138 2.32 -0.30 -1.79
N GLY A 139 2.61 0.78 -2.51
CA GLY A 139 1.63 1.57 -3.26
C GLY A 139 1.49 3.00 -2.73
N VAL A 140 0.96 3.89 -3.58
CA VAL A 140 0.83 5.33 -3.27
C VAL A 140 -0.19 5.54 -2.14
N ASP A 141 -1.37 4.93 -2.26
CA ASP A 141 -2.33 4.90 -1.16
C ASP A 141 -2.01 3.75 -0.20
N ILE A 142 -1.11 4.05 0.74
CA ILE A 142 -0.64 3.10 1.75
C ILE A 142 -1.83 2.61 2.57
N ALA A 143 -1.92 1.30 2.75
CA ALA A 143 -2.96 0.62 3.50
C ALA A 143 -4.39 0.89 3.03
N CYS A 144 -4.55 1.23 1.74
CA CYS A 144 -5.86 1.20 1.09
C CYS A 144 -6.55 -0.14 1.37
N ARG A 145 -7.83 -0.07 1.75
CA ARG A 145 -8.56 -1.17 2.38
C ARG A 145 -10.05 -1.10 2.16
N MET A 146 -10.67 -2.25 2.38
CA MET A 146 -12.12 -2.42 2.41
C MET A 146 -12.59 -2.52 3.86
N LYS A 147 -13.76 -1.96 4.16
CA LYS A 147 -14.50 -2.25 5.39
C LYS A 147 -15.96 -2.50 5.08
N LEU A 148 -16.53 -3.55 5.65
CA LEU A 148 -17.95 -3.89 5.58
C LEU A 148 -18.55 -3.89 6.98
N SER A 149 -19.72 -3.27 7.14
CA SER A 149 -20.57 -3.40 8.32
C SER A 149 -21.94 -3.91 7.91
N VAL A 150 -22.37 -5.03 8.49
CA VAL A 150 -23.75 -5.49 8.40
C VAL A 150 -24.58 -4.70 9.42
N LEU A 151 -25.66 -4.09 8.97
CA LEU A 151 -26.50 -3.24 9.80
C LEU A 151 -27.83 -3.93 10.07
N ASP A 152 -28.39 -3.68 11.26
CA ASP A 152 -29.73 -4.13 11.61
C ASP A 152 -30.79 -3.24 10.95
N ILE A 153 -30.88 -3.36 9.62
CA ILE A 153 -31.85 -2.66 8.77
C ILE A 153 -32.61 -3.74 7.99
N PRO A 154 -33.96 -3.70 7.99
CA PRO A 154 -34.75 -4.58 7.15
C PRO A 154 -34.39 -4.41 5.66
N VAL A 155 -34.18 -5.51 4.94
CA VAL A 155 -33.75 -5.47 3.52
C VAL A 155 -34.64 -4.58 2.64
N HIS A 156 -35.96 -4.57 2.88
CA HIS A 156 -36.89 -3.74 2.12
C HIS A 156 -36.72 -2.22 2.31
N ASP A 157 -36.03 -1.78 3.36
CA ASP A 157 -35.74 -0.37 3.62
C ASP A 157 -34.62 0.16 2.73
N LEU A 158 -33.81 -0.71 2.10
CA LEU A 158 -32.81 -0.29 1.12
C LEU A 158 -33.47 0.47 -0.05
N GLU A 159 -34.62 -0.01 -0.52
CA GLU A 159 -35.43 0.65 -1.54
C GLU A 159 -36.43 1.66 -0.95
N ARG A 160 -37.15 1.31 0.13
CA ARG A 160 -38.23 2.16 0.69
C ARG A 160 -37.73 3.39 1.42
N ARG A 161 -36.49 3.38 1.91
CA ARG A 161 -35.87 4.45 2.71
C ARG A 161 -34.55 4.93 2.12
N LYS A 162 -34.32 4.74 0.82
CA LYS A 162 -33.07 5.14 0.13
C LYS A 162 -32.62 6.56 0.45
N ASP A 163 -33.54 7.54 0.53
CA ASP A 163 -33.18 8.94 0.80
C ASP A 163 -32.63 9.16 2.21
N ARG A 164 -32.98 8.30 3.18
CA ARG A 164 -32.38 8.30 4.53
C ARG A 164 -30.94 7.78 4.46
N LEU A 165 -30.72 6.69 3.73
CA LEU A 165 -29.40 6.08 3.56
C LEU A 165 -28.44 6.98 2.80
N ILE A 166 -28.90 7.61 1.70
CA ILE A 166 -28.14 8.59 0.93
C ILE A 166 -27.71 9.73 1.86
N ARG A 167 -28.66 10.37 2.56
CA ARG A 167 -28.37 11.47 3.49
C ARG A 167 -27.35 11.10 4.57
N ALA A 168 -27.39 9.88 5.10
CA ALA A 168 -26.39 9.42 6.07
C ALA A 168 -24.98 9.37 5.45
N ILE A 169 -24.82 8.86 4.22
CA ILE A 169 -23.52 8.91 3.52
C ILE A 169 -23.08 10.36 3.31
N GLU A 170 -23.96 11.24 2.84
CA GLU A 170 -23.59 12.64 2.55
C GLU A 170 -23.25 13.43 3.81
N ALA A 171 -23.91 13.14 4.93
CA ALA A 171 -23.64 13.77 6.21
C ALA A 171 -22.32 13.27 6.80
N GLU A 172 -22.03 11.96 6.69
CA GLU A 172 -21.01 11.30 7.51
C GLU A 172 -19.73 10.86 6.79
N THR A 173 -19.61 11.13 5.49
CA THR A 173 -18.32 11.08 4.79
C THR A 173 -18.19 12.19 3.76
N ARG A 174 -16.97 12.45 3.30
CA ARG A 174 -16.66 13.44 2.25
C ARG A 174 -15.82 12.79 1.16
N PHE A 175 -16.04 13.23 -0.07
CA PHE A 175 -15.32 12.79 -1.26
C PHE A 175 -14.59 13.97 -1.88
N GLY A 176 -13.58 13.67 -2.69
CA GLY A 176 -12.72 14.66 -3.36
C GLY A 176 -11.38 14.86 -2.68
N VAL A 177 -10.40 15.34 -3.45
CA VAL A 177 -9.03 15.56 -2.97
C VAL A 177 -9.01 16.71 -1.96
N GLY A 178 -8.39 16.47 -0.81
CA GLY A 178 -8.29 17.50 0.23
C GLY A 178 -9.60 17.78 0.97
N ALA A 179 -10.65 16.98 0.76
CA ALA A 179 -11.87 17.08 1.54
C ALA A 179 -11.58 16.87 3.04
N THR A 180 -12.21 17.69 3.88
CA THR A 180 -12.03 17.70 5.33
C THR A 180 -13.37 17.88 6.05
N PHE A 181 -13.37 17.60 7.35
CA PHE A 181 -14.44 18.02 8.25
C PHE A 181 -14.09 19.34 8.93
N GLN A 182 -15.08 20.24 9.05
CA GLN A 182 -14.94 21.48 9.81
C GLN A 182 -14.69 21.19 11.29
N HIS A 183 -15.46 20.25 11.85
CA HIS A 183 -15.23 19.68 13.17
C HIS A 183 -14.43 18.40 12.99
N ARG A 184 -13.18 18.41 13.47
CA ARG A 184 -12.30 17.25 13.43
C ARG A 184 -12.96 16.08 14.16
N ARG A 185 -12.83 14.90 13.58
CA ARG A 185 -13.28 13.65 14.21
C ARG A 185 -12.18 13.14 15.12
N ASP A 186 -12.57 12.57 16.25
CA ASP A 186 -11.63 11.98 17.19
C ASP A 186 -11.54 10.46 17.02
N HIS A 187 -10.32 9.95 17.12
CA HIS A 187 -10.01 8.54 17.16
C HIS A 187 -8.63 8.36 17.82
N PRO A 188 -8.40 7.28 18.61
CA PRO A 188 -7.11 7.04 19.28
C PRO A 188 -5.88 7.03 18.37
N VAL A 189 -6.05 6.93 17.05
CA VAL A 189 -4.93 6.99 16.10
C VAL A 189 -4.27 8.37 16.07
N MET A 190 -5.00 9.41 16.46
CA MET A 190 -4.44 10.77 16.53
C MET A 190 -3.55 10.98 17.77
N ASP A 191 -3.64 10.07 18.75
CA ASP A 191 -2.82 10.04 19.96
C ASP A 191 -1.54 9.18 19.81
N GLU A 192 -1.44 8.42 18.72
CA GLU A 192 -0.23 7.67 18.36
C GLU A 192 0.99 8.60 18.14
N ASP A 193 2.18 8.03 18.07
CA ASP A 193 3.38 8.79 17.77
C ASP A 193 3.43 9.17 16.27
N TRP A 194 2.99 10.39 15.95
CA TRP A 194 3.12 10.94 14.60
C TRP A 194 4.53 11.47 14.30
N SER A 195 5.44 11.47 15.27
CA SER A 195 6.83 11.91 15.10
C SER A 195 7.79 10.81 14.63
N VAL A 196 7.27 9.60 14.38
CA VAL A 196 8.01 8.47 13.77
C VAL A 196 8.70 8.80 12.44
N SER A 197 8.25 9.86 11.74
CA SER A 197 8.97 10.44 10.62
C SER A 197 8.73 11.95 10.51
N PRO A 198 9.62 12.70 9.82
CA PRO A 198 9.38 14.12 9.51
C PRO A 198 8.07 14.35 8.74
N VAL A 199 7.73 13.43 7.83
CA VAL A 199 6.54 13.54 6.97
C VAL A 199 5.26 13.32 7.77
N THR A 200 5.18 12.25 8.57
CA THR A 200 4.00 12.01 9.41
C THR A 200 3.79 13.16 10.38
N ARG A 201 4.86 13.70 10.97
CA ARG A 201 4.78 14.84 11.88
C ARG A 201 4.20 16.07 11.20
N GLN A 202 4.73 16.40 10.02
CA GLN A 202 4.29 17.55 9.23
C GLN A 202 2.82 17.44 8.80
N TYR A 203 2.35 16.23 8.51
CA TYR A 203 1.02 15.99 7.94
C TYR A 203 -0.04 15.61 8.98
N LYS A 204 0.27 15.55 10.29
CA LYS A 204 -0.67 15.16 11.35
C LYS A 204 -1.97 15.97 11.33
N ASP A 205 -1.90 17.29 11.26
CA ASP A 205 -3.09 18.16 11.26
C ASP A 205 -3.98 17.94 10.04
N ARG A 206 -3.36 17.73 8.87
CA ARG A 206 -4.08 17.40 7.65
C ARG A 206 -4.74 16.03 7.77
N ALA A 207 -4.02 15.03 8.28
CA ALA A 207 -4.58 13.70 8.53
C ALA A 207 -5.79 13.77 9.48
N TRP A 208 -5.70 14.57 10.55
CA TRP A 208 -6.81 14.77 11.47
C TRP A 208 -8.03 15.39 10.79
N ALA A 209 -7.81 16.44 9.98
CA ALA A 209 -8.88 17.10 9.25
C ALA A 209 -9.55 16.19 8.20
N GLN A 210 -8.81 15.23 7.63
CA GLN A 210 -9.29 14.26 6.64
C GLN A 210 -9.85 12.96 7.27
N LEU A 211 -9.77 12.79 8.59
CA LEU A 211 -10.21 11.57 9.25
C LEU A 211 -11.72 11.36 9.08
N GLY A 212 -12.10 10.19 8.58
CA GLY A 212 -13.48 9.83 8.23
C GLY A 212 -13.92 10.24 6.81
N THR A 213 -12.99 10.60 5.93
CA THR A 213 -13.28 10.95 4.52
C THR A 213 -12.98 9.78 3.59
N SER A 214 -13.71 9.69 2.48
CA SER A 214 -13.55 8.60 1.50
C SER A 214 -12.51 8.94 0.43
N GLY A 215 -12.46 10.19 -0.03
CA GLY A 215 -11.51 10.65 -1.04
C GLY A 215 -11.97 10.57 -2.47
N SER A 216 -11.03 10.32 -3.39
CA SER A 216 -11.28 10.28 -4.83
C SER A 216 -10.74 9.00 -5.50
N GLY A 217 -10.77 8.95 -6.84
CA GLY A 217 -10.39 7.75 -7.60
C GLY A 217 -11.39 6.62 -7.41
N ASN A 218 -10.88 5.41 -7.19
CA ASN A 218 -11.69 4.19 -7.00
C ASN A 218 -12.30 4.06 -5.59
N HIS A 219 -12.18 5.08 -4.74
CA HIS A 219 -12.75 5.08 -3.39
C HIS A 219 -14.27 5.27 -3.43
N PHE A 220 -14.97 4.53 -2.57
CA PHE A 220 -16.42 4.50 -2.56
C PHE A 220 -17.01 4.22 -1.17
N VAL A 221 -18.29 4.56 -1.02
CA VAL A 221 -19.15 4.10 0.05
C VAL A 221 -20.47 3.63 -0.57
N GLU A 222 -20.88 2.41 -0.23
CA GLU A 222 -22.00 1.75 -0.85
C GLU A 222 -22.91 1.08 0.18
N PHE A 223 -24.23 1.18 -0.03
CA PHE A 223 -25.18 0.27 0.59
C PHE A 223 -25.57 -0.80 -0.42
N GLY A 224 -25.71 -2.02 0.07
CA GLY A 224 -26.09 -3.17 -0.74
C GLY A 224 -26.67 -4.30 0.08
N ILE A 225 -26.98 -5.40 -0.61
CA ILE A 225 -27.50 -6.62 0.01
C ILE A 225 -26.33 -7.59 0.15
N LEU A 226 -26.01 -7.98 1.39
CA LEU A 226 -25.10 -9.06 1.67
C LEU A 226 -25.89 -10.36 1.82
N THR A 227 -25.63 -11.34 0.95
CA THR A 227 -26.17 -12.69 1.03
C THR A 227 -25.13 -13.61 1.67
N LEU A 228 -25.37 -14.05 2.91
CA LEU A 228 -24.58 -15.06 3.61
C LEU A 228 -25.10 -16.45 3.28
N HIS A 229 -24.21 -17.33 2.81
CA HIS A 229 -24.54 -18.73 2.53
C HIS A 229 -24.32 -19.65 3.74
N GLU A 230 -23.42 -19.25 4.64
CA GLU A 230 -23.08 -19.98 5.86
C GLU A 230 -22.98 -19.00 7.05
N PRO A 231 -23.05 -19.48 8.31
CA PRO A 231 -22.86 -18.62 9.46
C PRO A 231 -21.49 -17.95 9.46
N LEU A 232 -21.45 -16.65 9.75
CA LEU A 232 -20.20 -15.88 9.82
C LEU A 232 -20.13 -15.10 11.13
N ARG A 233 -19.18 -15.47 12.00
CA ARG A 233 -18.97 -14.85 13.33
C ARG A 233 -20.28 -14.72 14.16
N GLY A 234 -21.14 -15.73 14.10
CA GLY A 234 -22.40 -15.77 14.84
C GLY A 234 -23.61 -15.18 14.11
N LEU A 235 -23.41 -14.50 12.98
CA LEU A 235 -24.51 -14.08 12.11
C LEU A 235 -25.00 -15.28 11.27
N PRO A 236 -26.28 -15.66 11.29
CA PRO A 236 -26.77 -16.81 10.55
C PRO A 236 -26.82 -16.55 9.02
N PRO A 237 -26.98 -17.59 8.19
CA PRO A 237 -27.24 -17.43 6.77
C PRO A 237 -28.49 -16.59 6.52
N GLY A 238 -28.46 -15.74 5.49
CA GLY A 238 -29.56 -14.83 5.20
C GLY A 238 -29.15 -13.65 4.34
N GLN A 239 -30.09 -12.73 4.12
CA GLN A 239 -29.87 -11.48 3.42
C GLN A 239 -29.92 -10.31 4.39
N TYR A 240 -28.92 -9.43 4.30
CA TYR A 240 -28.76 -8.30 5.20
C TYR A 240 -28.44 -7.03 4.42
N VAL A 241 -28.81 -5.88 4.96
CA VAL A 241 -28.27 -4.61 4.48
C VAL A 241 -26.87 -4.45 5.02
N ALA A 242 -25.92 -4.20 4.14
CA ALA A 242 -24.53 -3.91 4.51
C ALA A 242 -24.07 -2.58 3.94
N LEU A 243 -23.19 -1.92 4.69
CA LEU A 243 -22.41 -0.77 4.29
C LEU A 243 -21.01 -1.27 3.91
N LEU A 244 -20.58 -1.02 2.68
CA LEU A 244 -19.23 -1.31 2.21
C LEU A 244 -18.52 0.01 1.90
N SER A 245 -17.27 0.15 2.32
CA SER A 245 -16.43 1.29 1.93
C SER A 245 -15.05 0.84 1.47
N HIS A 246 -14.49 1.62 0.55
CA HIS A 246 -13.15 1.51 0.01
C HIS A 246 -12.45 2.86 0.13
N SER A 247 -11.36 2.92 0.88
CA SER A 247 -10.54 4.12 1.09
C SER A 247 -9.18 3.73 1.66
N GLY A 248 -8.32 4.70 1.95
CA GLY A 248 -6.98 4.45 2.45
C GLY A 248 -6.47 5.55 3.37
N SER A 249 -5.17 5.80 3.32
CA SER A 249 -4.47 6.75 4.20
C SER A 249 -4.45 8.19 3.66
N ARG A 250 -5.20 8.43 2.58
CA ARG A 250 -5.48 9.75 2.02
C ARG A 250 -4.19 10.45 1.56
N GLY A 251 -4.24 11.77 1.44
CA GLY A 251 -3.08 12.56 1.01
C GLY A 251 -1.84 12.43 1.91
N THR A 252 -2.01 12.04 3.17
CA THR A 252 -0.88 11.82 4.08
C THR A 252 -0.09 10.55 3.73
N GLY A 253 -0.77 9.44 3.43
CA GLY A 253 -0.12 8.23 2.93
C GLY A 253 0.61 8.45 1.61
N ALA A 254 -0.02 9.18 0.68
CA ALA A 254 0.61 9.54 -0.58
C ALA A 254 1.90 10.38 -0.37
N ALA A 255 1.90 11.31 0.60
CA ALA A 255 3.08 12.09 0.95
C ALA A 255 4.20 11.23 1.55
N VAL A 256 3.85 10.26 2.41
CA VAL A 256 4.81 9.28 2.95
C VAL A 256 5.41 8.45 1.82
N CYS A 257 4.59 7.86 0.94
CA CYS A 257 5.06 7.07 -0.20
C CYS A 257 6.00 7.89 -1.10
N ASP A 258 5.63 9.13 -1.45
CA ASP A 258 6.43 10.00 -2.32
C ASP A 258 7.81 10.32 -1.72
N TYR A 259 7.86 10.69 -0.43
CA TYR A 259 9.10 11.00 0.27
C TYR A 259 10.05 9.78 0.28
N TYR A 260 9.58 8.63 0.76
CA TYR A 260 10.42 7.44 0.90
C TYR A 260 10.76 6.79 -0.45
N SER A 261 9.90 6.94 -1.46
CA SER A 261 10.25 6.51 -2.83
C SER A 261 11.41 7.31 -3.40
N ARG A 262 11.44 8.64 -3.19
CA ARG A 262 12.57 9.48 -3.61
C ARG A 262 13.84 9.15 -2.83
N LEU A 263 13.71 8.88 -1.53
CA LEU A 263 14.82 8.48 -0.69
C LEU A 263 15.40 7.13 -1.14
N ALA A 264 14.57 6.12 -1.36
CA ALA A 264 14.99 4.84 -1.90
C ALA A 264 15.71 5.01 -3.25
N GLN A 265 15.16 5.82 -4.15
CA GLN A 265 15.81 6.10 -5.44
C GLN A 265 17.16 6.80 -5.32
N SER A 266 17.35 7.68 -4.34
CA SER A 266 18.64 8.37 -4.13
C SER A 266 19.71 7.45 -3.54
N ARG A 267 19.29 6.42 -2.79
CA ARG A 267 20.18 5.35 -2.29
C ARG A 267 20.63 4.38 -3.38
N HIS A 268 19.93 4.35 -4.52
CA HIS A 268 20.18 3.41 -5.62
C HIS A 268 20.45 4.11 -6.96
N PRO A 269 21.47 5.00 -7.05
CA PRO A 269 21.67 5.86 -8.23
C PRO A 269 22.07 5.10 -9.50
N LYS A 270 22.63 3.88 -9.37
CA LYS A 270 23.01 3.03 -10.51
C LYS A 270 21.93 2.03 -10.92
N LEU A 271 20.77 2.05 -10.24
CA LEU A 271 19.66 1.18 -10.62
C LEU A 271 19.15 1.58 -12.02
N PRO A 272 18.96 0.64 -12.95
CA PRO A 272 18.45 0.94 -14.28
C PRO A 272 17.15 1.73 -14.23
N ARG A 273 16.92 2.58 -15.24
CA ARG A 273 15.79 3.52 -15.26
C ARG A 273 14.45 2.80 -15.12
N GLU A 274 14.32 1.64 -15.75
CA GLU A 274 13.14 0.76 -15.71
C GLU A 274 12.90 0.10 -14.35
N LEU A 275 13.93 0.01 -13.50
CA LEU A 275 13.85 -0.51 -12.13
C LEU A 275 13.80 0.61 -11.08
N LYS A 276 13.88 1.88 -11.47
CA LYS A 276 13.95 3.01 -10.52
C LYS A 276 12.76 3.06 -9.55
N HIS A 277 11.56 2.70 -10.02
CA HIS A 277 10.37 2.61 -9.15
C HIS A 277 10.34 1.36 -8.26
N LEU A 278 11.33 0.48 -8.37
CA LEU A 278 11.53 -0.69 -7.51
C LEU A 278 12.70 -0.49 -6.53
N ALA A 279 13.21 0.74 -6.40
CA ALA A 279 14.21 1.06 -5.39
C ALA A 279 13.67 0.77 -3.98
N TRP A 280 14.55 0.31 -3.09
CA TRP A 280 14.17 -0.20 -1.77
C TRP A 280 14.93 0.52 -0.65
N LEU A 281 14.44 0.34 0.57
CA LEU A 281 15.13 0.67 1.81
C LEU A 281 15.39 -0.64 2.55
N ASP A 282 16.63 -0.82 3.02
CA ASP A 282 17.01 -1.96 3.84
C ASP A 282 16.50 -1.73 5.27
N LEU A 283 15.83 -2.73 5.85
CA LEU A 283 15.27 -2.61 7.19
C LEU A 283 16.34 -2.60 8.28
N ASP A 284 17.61 -2.92 8.01
CA ASP A 284 18.67 -2.75 9.00
C ASP A 284 19.16 -1.29 9.10
N THR A 285 18.69 -0.39 8.23
CA THR A 285 19.04 1.04 8.29
C THR A 285 18.00 1.90 8.99
N ALA A 286 18.44 3.07 9.48
CA ALA A 286 17.55 4.04 10.11
C ALA A 286 16.40 4.47 9.18
N GLU A 287 16.69 4.70 7.89
CA GLU A 287 15.67 5.09 6.92
C GLU A 287 14.66 3.98 6.63
N GLY A 288 15.10 2.72 6.58
CA GLY A 288 14.18 1.58 6.43
C GLY A 288 13.26 1.42 7.63
N GLN A 289 13.80 1.54 8.85
CA GLN A 289 13.01 1.52 10.08
C GLN A 289 12.05 2.71 10.19
N GLU A 290 12.48 3.90 9.80
CA GLU A 290 11.65 5.11 9.79
C GLU A 290 10.46 4.96 8.82
N TYR A 291 10.73 4.47 7.59
CA TYR A 291 9.66 4.18 6.63
C TYR A 291 8.72 3.09 7.14
N TRP A 292 9.24 2.02 7.73
CA TRP A 292 8.42 0.95 8.29
C TRP A 292 7.44 1.48 9.34
N ALA A 293 7.92 2.28 10.28
CA ALA A 293 7.09 2.90 11.32
C ALA A 293 6.06 3.88 10.71
N ALA A 294 6.45 4.68 9.72
CA ALA A 294 5.53 5.58 9.02
C ALA A 294 4.44 4.79 8.26
N MET A 295 4.81 3.71 7.58
CA MET A 295 3.88 2.81 6.87
C MET A 295 2.90 2.16 7.87
N GLU A 296 3.37 1.65 9.00
CA GLU A 296 2.52 1.09 10.06
C GLU A 296 1.53 2.11 10.62
N LEU A 297 1.97 3.35 10.87
CA LEU A 297 1.08 4.44 11.28
C LEU A 297 0.01 4.73 10.23
N MET A 298 0.36 4.75 8.93
CA MET A 298 -0.61 4.91 7.84
C MET A 298 -1.59 3.72 7.77
N GLY A 299 -1.12 2.51 8.10
CA GLY A 299 -1.94 1.33 8.29
C GLY A 299 -3.03 1.51 9.35
N LYS A 300 -2.63 2.01 10.53
CA LYS A 300 -3.55 2.33 11.63
C LYS A 300 -4.50 3.47 11.26
N TYR A 301 -4.01 4.51 10.60
CA TYR A 301 -4.80 5.67 10.19
C TYR A 301 -5.87 5.29 9.16
N ALA A 302 -5.53 4.48 8.16
CA ALA A 302 -6.51 3.97 7.19
C ALA A 302 -7.63 3.16 7.90
N ALA A 303 -7.27 2.29 8.86
CA ALA A 303 -8.26 1.55 9.65
C ALA A 303 -9.20 2.49 10.43
N ALA A 304 -8.61 3.48 11.12
CA ALA A 304 -9.36 4.50 11.86
C ALA A 304 -10.29 5.34 10.96
N ASN A 305 -9.83 5.67 9.75
CA ASN A 305 -10.62 6.41 8.76
C ASN A 305 -11.93 5.66 8.45
N HIS A 306 -11.83 4.37 8.14
CA HIS A 306 -12.99 3.50 7.92
C HIS A 306 -13.85 3.32 9.17
N ALA A 307 -13.24 3.14 10.34
CA ALA A 307 -13.96 3.04 11.61
C ALA A 307 -14.82 4.29 11.86
N CYS A 308 -14.29 5.49 11.61
CA CYS A 308 -15.04 6.74 11.71
C CYS A 308 -16.19 6.83 10.69
N ILE A 309 -15.99 6.41 9.43
CA ILE A 309 -17.05 6.40 8.41
C ILE A 309 -18.20 5.51 8.87
N HIS A 310 -17.90 4.25 9.21
CA HIS A 310 -18.90 3.25 9.55
C HIS A 310 -19.63 3.58 10.86
N LYS A 311 -18.89 3.98 11.90
CA LYS A 311 -19.45 4.37 13.20
C LYS A 311 -20.43 5.54 13.04
N HIS A 312 -20.01 6.61 12.37
CA HIS A 312 -20.87 7.79 12.26
C HIS A 312 -22.09 7.55 11.36
N ILE A 313 -21.96 6.78 10.27
CA ILE A 313 -23.12 6.40 9.45
C ILE A 313 -24.11 5.56 10.27
N ALA A 314 -23.64 4.55 11.00
CA ALA A 314 -24.51 3.71 11.84
C ALA A 314 -25.20 4.54 12.95
N GLN A 315 -24.47 5.47 13.59
CA GLN A 315 -25.00 6.37 14.61
C GLN A 315 -26.03 7.36 14.04
N ASN A 316 -25.77 7.95 12.87
CA ASN A 316 -26.69 8.85 12.17
C ASN A 316 -27.99 8.13 11.80
N LEU A 317 -27.87 6.86 11.38
CA LEU A 317 -29.01 6.00 11.12
C LEU A 317 -29.66 5.47 12.41
N GLY A 318 -29.01 5.51 13.56
CA GLY A 318 -29.54 4.98 14.82
C GLY A 318 -29.74 3.46 14.77
N VAL A 319 -28.84 2.73 14.10
CA VAL A 319 -28.95 1.28 13.91
C VAL A 319 -27.75 0.53 14.49
N PRO A 320 -27.97 -0.65 15.12
CA PRO A 320 -26.89 -1.54 15.51
C PRO A 320 -26.07 -2.06 14.33
N VAL A 321 -24.78 -2.31 14.60
CA VAL A 321 -23.90 -3.05 13.70
C VAL A 321 -23.86 -4.51 14.17
N LEU A 322 -24.23 -5.43 13.28
CA LEU A 322 -24.33 -6.87 13.56
C LEU A 322 -23.02 -7.62 13.32
N LEU A 323 -22.24 -7.18 12.34
CA LEU A 323 -20.99 -7.79 11.93
C LEU A 323 -20.10 -6.74 11.27
N GLU A 324 -18.80 -6.81 11.53
CA GLU A 324 -17.79 -6.02 10.83
C GLU A 324 -16.69 -6.91 10.25
N LEU A 325 -16.27 -6.59 9.03
CA LEU A 325 -15.19 -7.23 8.30
C LEU A 325 -14.32 -6.15 7.65
N GLU A 326 -13.02 -6.41 7.54
CA GLU A 326 -12.10 -5.52 6.84
C GLU A 326 -10.85 -6.29 6.36
N ASN A 327 -10.23 -5.78 5.30
CA ASN A 327 -8.94 -6.24 4.79
C ASN A 327 -8.25 -5.10 4.03
N HIS A 328 -6.92 -5.03 4.11
CA HIS A 328 -6.09 -4.12 3.32
C HIS A 328 -5.48 -4.82 2.10
N HIS A 329 -5.08 -4.03 1.10
CA HIS A 329 -4.54 -4.55 -0.15
C HIS A 329 -3.35 -3.78 -0.73
N ASN A 330 -2.86 -2.75 -0.03
CA ASN A 330 -1.64 -2.01 -0.36
C ASN A 330 -0.75 -1.91 0.89
N PHE A 331 0.13 -2.86 1.13
CA PHE A 331 0.97 -2.87 2.34
C PHE A 331 2.19 -3.78 2.18
N ALA A 332 3.09 -3.75 3.16
CA ALA A 332 4.12 -4.76 3.35
C ALA A 332 4.01 -5.40 4.74
N TRP A 333 4.19 -6.71 4.82
CA TRP A 333 4.15 -7.46 6.08
C TRP A 333 5.43 -8.25 6.25
N LYS A 334 5.87 -8.34 7.50
CA LYS A 334 6.90 -9.29 7.91
C LYS A 334 6.23 -10.64 8.15
N GLU A 335 6.54 -11.63 7.31
CA GLU A 335 5.89 -12.95 7.32
C GLU A 335 6.92 -14.07 7.25
N ARG A 336 6.50 -15.29 7.64
CA ARG A 336 7.32 -16.50 7.51
C ARG A 336 6.79 -17.36 6.36
N HIS A 337 7.66 -17.66 5.40
CA HIS A 337 7.35 -18.48 4.23
C HIS A 337 8.44 -19.50 3.95
N ARG A 338 8.05 -20.65 3.38
CA ARG A 338 8.98 -21.65 2.87
C ARG A 338 9.40 -21.33 1.45
N ILE A 339 10.58 -20.72 1.29
CA ILE A 339 11.13 -20.31 -0.01
C ILE A 339 12.45 -21.05 -0.27
N GLY A 340 12.55 -21.71 -1.43
CA GLY A 340 13.71 -22.54 -1.76
C GLY A 340 13.91 -23.71 -0.79
N GLY A 341 12.82 -24.27 -0.26
CA GLY A 341 12.84 -25.39 0.69
C GLY A 341 13.24 -25.02 2.14
N ARG A 342 13.44 -23.74 2.44
CA ARG A 342 13.79 -23.25 3.79
C ARG A 342 12.74 -22.27 4.30
N GLU A 343 12.41 -22.35 5.59
CA GLU A 343 11.64 -21.30 6.26
C GLU A 343 12.48 -20.02 6.33
N ARG A 344 11.89 -18.89 5.95
CA ARG A 344 12.52 -17.57 6.00
C ARG A 344 11.52 -16.56 6.53
N GLU A 345 12.01 -15.63 7.34
CA GLU A 345 11.30 -14.37 7.58
C GLU A 345 11.57 -13.45 6.38
N VAL A 346 10.51 -12.91 5.80
CA VAL A 346 10.57 -12.10 4.57
C VAL A 346 9.61 -10.92 4.67
N ILE A 347 9.85 -9.90 3.85
CA ILE A 347 8.95 -8.77 3.69
C ILE A 347 8.08 -9.00 2.46
N VAL A 348 6.79 -9.29 2.68
CA VAL A 348 5.83 -9.53 1.61
C VAL A 348 5.12 -8.23 1.27
N HIS A 349 5.40 -7.71 0.09
CA HIS A 349 4.69 -6.58 -0.49
C HIS A 349 3.45 -7.08 -1.19
N ARG A 350 2.29 -6.49 -0.92
CA ARG A 350 1.07 -6.69 -1.71
C ARG A 350 0.59 -5.34 -2.20
N LYS A 351 0.53 -5.18 -3.52
CA LYS A 351 -0.02 -4.00 -4.17
C LYS A 351 -1.21 -4.39 -5.01
N GLY A 352 -2.38 -3.98 -4.58
CA GLY A 352 -3.63 -4.50 -5.08
C GLY A 352 -3.77 -6.02 -4.95
N ALA A 353 -3.30 -6.57 -3.82
CA ALA A 353 -3.50 -7.97 -3.46
C ALA A 353 -3.71 -8.06 -1.95
N THR A 354 -4.48 -9.04 -1.49
CA THR A 354 -4.89 -9.14 -0.08
C THR A 354 -4.37 -10.43 0.57
N PRO A 355 -4.08 -10.45 1.88
CA PRO A 355 -3.75 -11.68 2.59
C PRO A 355 -4.86 -12.73 2.47
N ALA A 356 -4.48 -13.97 2.19
CA ALA A 356 -5.33 -15.14 1.98
C ALA A 356 -4.73 -16.40 2.65
N GLY A 357 -4.13 -16.22 3.83
CA GLY A 357 -3.74 -17.33 4.71
C GLY A 357 -4.93 -18.22 5.09
N PRO A 358 -4.69 -19.45 5.60
CA PRO A 358 -5.76 -20.37 5.95
C PRO A 358 -6.76 -19.71 6.91
N GLY A 359 -8.02 -19.63 6.50
CA GLY A 359 -9.09 -19.05 7.32
C GLY A 359 -9.17 -17.52 7.35
N VAL A 360 -8.22 -16.81 6.75
CA VAL A 360 -8.21 -15.34 6.72
C VAL A 360 -9.36 -14.84 5.86
N LEU A 361 -10.20 -13.96 6.42
CA LEU A 361 -11.32 -13.37 5.68
C LEU A 361 -10.83 -12.17 4.84
N GLY A 362 -11.40 -12.00 3.66
CA GLY A 362 -11.15 -10.85 2.78
C GLY A 362 -12.40 -10.39 2.06
N ILE A 363 -12.35 -9.17 1.53
CA ILE A 363 -13.37 -8.57 0.68
C ILE A 363 -12.73 -8.28 -0.69
N ILE A 364 -13.32 -8.81 -1.75
CA ILE A 364 -12.87 -8.63 -3.13
C ILE A 364 -13.99 -7.94 -3.92
N PRO A 365 -13.98 -6.60 -4.04
CA PRO A 365 -14.96 -5.85 -4.82
C PRO A 365 -14.85 -6.04 -6.33
N GLY A 366 -16.00 -6.07 -7.00
CA GLY A 366 -16.08 -5.95 -8.45
C GLY A 366 -16.04 -4.48 -8.90
N SER A 367 -17.21 -3.87 -9.00
CA SER A 367 -17.43 -2.50 -9.49
C SER A 367 -18.73 -1.97 -8.90
N MET A 368 -19.08 -0.70 -9.14
CA MET A 368 -20.35 -0.11 -8.70
C MET A 368 -21.63 -0.84 -9.16
N ALA A 369 -21.51 -1.81 -10.08
CA ALA A 369 -22.65 -2.55 -10.63
C ALA A 369 -22.44 -4.08 -10.72
N SER A 370 -21.36 -4.59 -10.13
CA SER A 370 -21.05 -6.01 -10.07
C SER A 370 -20.78 -6.41 -8.62
N PRO A 371 -20.99 -7.67 -8.23
CA PRO A 371 -20.88 -8.07 -6.84
C PRO A 371 -19.48 -7.86 -6.28
N ALA A 372 -19.41 -7.69 -4.97
CA ALA A 372 -18.22 -7.94 -4.16
C ALA A 372 -18.36 -9.30 -3.48
N PHE A 373 -17.24 -9.99 -3.23
CA PHE A 373 -17.24 -11.28 -2.56
C PHE A 373 -16.55 -11.18 -1.21
N ILE A 374 -17.18 -11.78 -0.19
CA ILE A 374 -16.50 -12.10 1.06
C ILE A 374 -15.90 -13.47 0.89
N VAL A 375 -14.60 -13.56 1.13
CA VAL A 375 -13.83 -14.76 0.86
C VAL A 375 -13.09 -15.24 2.09
N ARG A 376 -12.72 -16.52 2.12
CA ARG A 376 -11.84 -17.12 3.11
C ARG A 376 -10.61 -17.69 2.41
N GLY A 377 -9.42 -17.34 2.90
CA GLY A 377 -8.15 -17.77 2.35
C GLY A 377 -7.90 -19.27 2.54
N LYS A 378 -7.36 -19.92 1.50
CA LYS A 378 -6.95 -21.33 1.52
C LYS A 378 -5.49 -21.53 1.92
N GLY A 379 -4.71 -20.44 2.02
CA GLY A 379 -3.30 -20.49 2.40
C GLY A 379 -2.40 -21.13 1.36
N ASN A 380 -2.62 -20.84 0.08
CA ASN A 380 -1.78 -21.37 -0.99
C ASN A 380 -0.35 -20.79 -0.88
N PRO A 381 0.70 -21.61 -0.64
CA PRO A 381 2.05 -21.11 -0.45
C PRO A 381 2.65 -20.53 -1.72
N ALA A 382 2.20 -20.97 -2.91
CA ALA A 382 2.70 -20.44 -4.17
C ALA A 382 2.28 -18.98 -4.41
N SER A 383 1.20 -18.52 -3.79
CA SER A 383 0.76 -17.12 -3.84
C SER A 383 1.28 -16.28 -2.67
N LEU A 384 2.21 -16.82 -1.86
CA LEU A 384 2.63 -16.24 -0.59
C LEU A 384 1.42 -15.95 0.31
N HIS A 385 0.48 -16.89 0.34
CA HIS A 385 -0.79 -16.76 1.06
C HIS A 385 -1.54 -15.47 0.69
N SER A 386 -1.68 -15.18 -0.61
CA SER A 386 -2.33 -13.96 -1.11
C SER A 386 -3.40 -14.26 -2.15
N ALA A 387 -4.29 -13.31 -2.37
CA ALA A 387 -5.36 -13.34 -3.37
C ALA A 387 -5.54 -11.97 -4.04
N ALA A 388 -6.35 -11.92 -5.10
CA ALA A 388 -6.75 -10.69 -5.79
C ALA A 388 -7.43 -9.71 -4.83
N HIS A 389 -7.36 -8.40 -5.12
CA HIS A 389 -8.04 -7.38 -4.33
C HIS A 389 -9.38 -6.94 -4.92
N GLY A 390 -9.66 -7.24 -6.19
CA GLY A 390 -10.84 -6.73 -6.87
C GLY A 390 -10.90 -7.17 -8.32
N ALA A 391 -11.66 -6.47 -9.16
CA ALA A 391 -11.76 -6.80 -10.59
C ALA A 391 -10.52 -6.37 -11.41
N GLY A 392 -9.86 -5.27 -11.04
CA GLY A 392 -8.75 -4.70 -11.81
C GLY A 392 -9.20 -4.01 -13.11
N ARG A 393 -8.46 -2.98 -13.53
CA ARG A 393 -8.83 -2.14 -14.68
C ARG A 393 -8.42 -2.79 -16.00
N VAL A 394 -9.23 -2.59 -17.05
CA VAL A 394 -8.90 -2.97 -18.44
C VAL A 394 -8.46 -1.77 -19.30
N MET A 395 -8.57 -0.56 -18.78
CA MET A 395 -8.15 0.66 -19.48
C MET A 395 -7.80 1.81 -18.54
N SER A 396 -7.02 2.76 -19.06
CA SER A 396 -6.65 3.97 -18.32
C SER A 396 -7.86 4.88 -18.09
N ARG A 397 -7.78 5.72 -17.04
CA ARG A 397 -8.81 6.72 -16.72
C ARG A 397 -9.07 7.68 -17.88
N THR A 398 -7.99 8.14 -18.54
CA THR A 398 -8.08 8.98 -19.74
C THR A 398 -8.78 8.30 -20.90
N ALA A 399 -8.54 7.01 -21.13
CA ALA A 399 -9.24 6.26 -22.17
C ALA A 399 -10.73 6.09 -21.85
N ALA A 400 -11.06 5.79 -20.59
CA ALA A 400 -12.44 5.66 -20.13
C ALA A 400 -13.25 6.95 -20.33
N MET A 401 -12.70 8.10 -19.92
CA MET A 401 -13.35 9.41 -20.09
C MET A 401 -13.63 9.77 -21.56
N LYS A 402 -12.82 9.29 -22.50
CA LYS A 402 -13.03 9.52 -23.93
C LYS A 402 -14.05 8.56 -24.55
N ARG A 403 -14.21 7.37 -23.96
CA ARG A 403 -15.00 6.27 -24.54
C ARG A 403 -16.45 6.26 -24.08
N PHE A 404 -16.72 6.60 -22.82
CA PHE A 404 -18.04 6.40 -22.21
C PHE A 404 -18.80 7.71 -22.02
N SER A 405 -20.13 7.63 -22.10
CA SER A 405 -21.04 8.73 -21.83
C SER A 405 -21.96 8.44 -20.64
N TRP A 406 -22.31 9.47 -19.87
CA TRP A 406 -23.21 9.31 -18.72
C TRP A 406 -24.59 8.75 -19.09
N LYS A 407 -25.10 9.08 -20.28
CA LYS A 407 -26.40 8.59 -20.76
C LYS A 407 -26.42 7.06 -20.87
N GLU A 408 -25.35 6.47 -21.39
CA GLU A 408 -25.23 5.01 -21.54
C GLU A 408 -25.02 4.34 -20.18
N VAL A 409 -24.17 4.92 -19.34
CA VAL A 409 -23.87 4.43 -17.99
C VAL A 409 -25.12 4.44 -17.12
N GLN A 410 -25.90 5.53 -17.11
CA GLN A 410 -27.13 5.62 -16.32
C GLN A 410 -28.17 4.57 -16.74
N ARG A 411 -28.29 4.29 -18.04
CA ARG A 411 -29.15 3.20 -18.53
C ARG A 411 -28.67 1.84 -18.01
N TYR A 412 -27.38 1.56 -18.14
CA TYR A 412 -26.75 0.32 -17.67
C TYR A 412 -26.97 0.09 -16.17
N LEU A 413 -26.84 1.14 -15.36
CA LEU A 413 -27.05 1.11 -13.91
C LEU A 413 -28.52 0.93 -13.53
N LYS A 414 -29.42 1.64 -14.22
CA LYS A 414 -30.87 1.54 -13.98
C LYS A 414 -31.41 0.14 -14.24
N GLU A 415 -30.94 -0.53 -15.30
CA GLU A 415 -31.30 -1.91 -15.63
C GLU A 415 -30.90 -2.91 -14.54
N ARG A 416 -29.88 -2.58 -13.73
CA ARG A 416 -29.37 -3.39 -12.60
C ARG A 416 -29.90 -2.95 -11.24
N GLY A 417 -30.78 -1.94 -11.20
CA GLY A 417 -31.33 -1.39 -9.97
C GLY A 417 -30.29 -0.64 -9.11
N ILE A 418 -29.25 -0.08 -9.73
CA ILE A 418 -28.24 0.72 -9.03
C ILE A 418 -28.65 2.19 -9.01
N THR A 419 -28.70 2.78 -7.83
CA THR A 419 -28.83 4.22 -7.63
C THR A 419 -27.44 4.82 -7.40
N LEU A 420 -26.96 5.54 -8.41
CA LEU A 420 -25.70 6.28 -8.32
C LEU A 420 -25.93 7.66 -7.72
N ILE A 421 -25.29 7.94 -6.59
CA ILE A 421 -25.29 9.25 -5.92
C ILE A 421 -24.31 10.17 -6.65
N SER A 422 -23.08 9.70 -6.86
CA SER A 422 -22.04 10.38 -7.64
C SER A 422 -20.95 9.40 -8.04
N ALA A 423 -20.31 9.62 -9.20
CA ALA A 423 -19.04 9.00 -9.59
C ALA A 423 -18.37 9.77 -10.73
N GLY A 424 -17.14 9.39 -11.07
CA GLY A 424 -16.46 9.78 -12.30
C GLY A 424 -16.68 8.77 -13.43
N LEU A 425 -16.64 9.22 -14.68
CA LEU A 425 -16.71 8.35 -15.87
C LEU A 425 -15.52 7.39 -15.98
N ASP A 426 -14.43 7.69 -15.28
CA ASP A 426 -13.22 6.89 -15.22
C ASP A 426 -13.35 5.65 -14.32
N GLU A 427 -14.44 5.54 -13.55
CA GLU A 427 -14.69 4.45 -12.60
C GLU A 427 -15.94 3.61 -12.93
N VAL A 428 -16.50 3.78 -14.12
CA VAL A 428 -17.73 3.07 -14.54
C VAL A 428 -17.48 1.57 -14.72
N PRO A 429 -18.48 0.67 -14.52
CA PRO A 429 -18.28 -0.79 -14.50
C PRO A 429 -17.50 -1.39 -15.68
N MET A 430 -17.64 -0.80 -16.87
CA MET A 430 -17.03 -1.26 -18.13
C MET A 430 -15.52 -0.99 -18.22
N VAL A 431 -14.93 -0.28 -17.25
CA VAL A 431 -13.47 -0.08 -17.15
C VAL A 431 -12.79 -1.20 -16.36
N TYR A 432 -13.55 -2.11 -15.77
CA TYR A 432 -13.08 -3.21 -14.94
C TYR A 432 -13.22 -4.55 -15.68
N LYS A 433 -12.42 -5.54 -15.28
CA LYS A 433 -12.59 -6.94 -15.73
C LYS A 433 -13.88 -7.52 -15.14
N ASP A 434 -14.32 -8.65 -15.69
CA ASP A 434 -15.40 -9.40 -15.07
C ASP A 434 -14.93 -10.02 -13.74
N ILE A 435 -15.55 -9.61 -12.64
CA ILE A 435 -15.22 -10.10 -11.30
C ILE A 435 -15.41 -11.62 -11.18
N HIS A 436 -16.36 -12.22 -11.90
CA HIS A 436 -16.57 -13.67 -11.87
C HIS A 436 -15.42 -14.42 -12.53
N GLU A 437 -14.83 -13.89 -13.61
CA GLU A 437 -13.65 -14.47 -14.25
C GLU A 437 -12.43 -14.37 -13.32
N VAL A 438 -12.25 -13.23 -12.65
CA VAL A 438 -11.18 -13.03 -11.65
C VAL A 438 -11.33 -14.03 -10.51
N MET A 439 -12.54 -14.21 -9.97
CA MET A 439 -12.81 -15.18 -8.90
C MET A 439 -12.60 -16.63 -9.35
N ALA A 440 -13.04 -17.00 -10.55
CA ALA A 440 -12.82 -18.34 -11.10
C ALA A 440 -11.33 -18.64 -11.27
N ALA A 441 -10.53 -17.66 -11.69
CA ALA A 441 -9.09 -17.80 -11.91
C ALA A 441 -8.26 -17.99 -10.63
N GLN A 442 -8.84 -17.77 -9.45
CA GLN A 442 -8.17 -17.91 -8.14
C GLN A 442 -8.92 -18.86 -7.20
N ALA A 443 -9.69 -19.80 -7.75
CA ALA A 443 -10.47 -20.76 -6.96
C ALA A 443 -9.59 -21.64 -6.04
N ASP A 444 -8.29 -21.77 -6.29
CA ASP A 444 -7.33 -22.46 -5.43
C ASP A 444 -6.75 -21.56 -4.31
N LEU A 445 -6.95 -20.25 -4.38
CA LEU A 445 -6.46 -19.28 -3.39
C LEU A 445 -7.49 -18.98 -2.29
N VAL A 446 -8.77 -18.95 -2.66
CA VAL A 446 -9.87 -18.54 -1.77
C VAL A 446 -11.13 -19.38 -1.98
N GLU A 447 -12.00 -19.39 -0.99
CA GLU A 447 -13.40 -19.82 -1.10
C GLU A 447 -14.35 -18.65 -0.87
N ILE A 448 -15.50 -18.65 -1.54
CA ILE A 448 -16.53 -17.61 -1.38
C ILE A 448 -17.43 -17.98 -0.19
N VAL A 449 -17.56 -17.05 0.76
CA VAL A 449 -18.38 -17.17 1.97
C VAL A 449 -19.69 -16.42 1.83
N ALA A 450 -19.66 -15.26 1.18
CA ALA A 450 -20.84 -14.42 0.95
C ALA A 450 -20.68 -13.55 -0.30
N GLN A 451 -21.80 -13.06 -0.82
CA GLN A 451 -21.86 -12.11 -1.94
C GLN A 451 -22.52 -10.81 -1.48
N PHE A 452 -21.93 -9.68 -1.84
CA PHE A 452 -22.48 -8.34 -1.64
C PHE A 452 -22.89 -7.74 -2.98
N ASP A 453 -24.17 -7.42 -3.12
CA ASP A 453 -24.73 -6.78 -4.32
C ASP A 453 -24.97 -5.28 -4.04
N PRO A 454 -24.21 -4.37 -4.69
CA PRO A 454 -24.38 -2.94 -4.47
C PRO A 454 -25.77 -2.45 -4.91
N ARG A 455 -26.30 -1.43 -4.24
CA ARG A 455 -27.58 -0.77 -4.59
C ARG A 455 -27.49 0.75 -4.60
N LEU A 456 -26.86 1.34 -3.59
CA LEU A 456 -26.64 2.78 -3.49
C LEU A 456 -25.15 3.02 -3.52
N VAL A 457 -24.66 3.81 -4.47
CA VAL A 457 -23.22 4.01 -4.67
C VAL A 457 -22.84 5.47 -4.63
N LYS A 458 -21.86 5.82 -3.78
CA LYS A 458 -21.21 7.13 -3.78
C LYS A 458 -19.71 7.00 -4.00
N MET A 459 -19.21 7.72 -4.99
CA MET A 459 -17.80 7.94 -5.28
C MET A 459 -17.55 9.44 -5.49
N ALA A 460 -16.29 9.84 -5.67
CA ALA A 460 -15.98 11.22 -6.03
C ALA A 460 -16.63 11.63 -7.36
N PRO A 461 -17.14 12.87 -7.47
CA PRO A 461 -17.74 13.36 -8.70
C PRO A 461 -16.70 13.51 -9.82
N HIS A 462 -17.19 13.59 -11.05
CA HIS A 462 -16.36 13.82 -12.23
C HIS A 462 -15.48 15.07 -12.11
N GLY A 463 -14.22 14.96 -12.53
CA GLY A 463 -13.26 16.05 -12.55
C GLY A 463 -12.32 16.09 -11.34
N GLU A 464 -12.62 15.31 -10.29
CA GLU A 464 -11.71 15.11 -9.17
C GLU A 464 -10.46 14.32 -9.59
N ARG A 465 -9.28 14.74 -9.11
CA ARG A 465 -8.03 14.05 -9.39
C ARG A 465 -7.98 12.74 -8.58
N PRO A 466 -7.60 11.59 -9.16
CA PRO A 466 -7.42 10.36 -8.38
C PRO A 466 -6.26 10.48 -7.38
N GLU A 467 -6.35 9.75 -6.28
CA GLU A 467 -5.32 9.68 -5.23
C GLU A 467 -4.41 8.44 -5.33
N ASP A 468 -4.69 7.56 -6.29
CA ASP A 468 -4.01 6.29 -6.55
C ASP A 468 -3.17 6.27 -7.84
#